data_AF-Q8FRF5-F1
#
_entry.id   AF-Q8FRF5-F1
#
_cell.length_a   1.000
_cell.length_b   1.000
_cell.length_c   1.000
_cell.angle_alpha   90.00
_cell.angle_beta   90.00
_cell.angle_gamma   90.00
#
_symmetry.space_group_name_H-M   'P 1'
#
loop_
_entity.id
_entity.type
_entity.pdbx_description
1 polymer ?
#
loop_
_entity_poly.entity_id
_entity_poly.type
_entity_poly.pdbx_seq_one_letter_code
_entity_poly.pdbx_strand_id
1 'polypeptide(L)'
;MEQHQLEELVEKLSMRLDTVEAELRELRARSDADIPEDILMAISAAVSAYLGNRGKVKAVRLSRHRTWAAQGRQRVQDHSKLL
;
A
#
# COMPACT_ATOMS: atom_id res chain seq x y z
N MET A 1 51.46 26.65 4.26
CA MET A 1 51.36 25.23 3.86
C MET A 1 50.24 24.56 4.64
N GLU A 2 50.37 24.38 5.96
CA GLU A 2 49.33 23.75 6.81
C GLU A 2 47.94 24.42 6.73
N GLN A 3 47.88 25.75 6.74
CA GLN A 3 46.60 26.47 6.68
C GLN A 3 45.87 26.27 5.34
N HIS A 4 46.62 26.22 4.24
CA HIS A 4 46.06 25.98 2.91
C HIS A 4 45.55 24.54 2.76
N GLN A 5 46.27 23.56 3.31
CA GLN A 5 45.81 22.17 3.34
C GLN A 5 44.54 22.01 4.18
N LEU A 6 44.41 22.75 5.29
CA LEU A 6 43.19 22.75 6.09
C LEU A 6 42.02 23.35 5.33
N GLU A 7 42.23 24.46 4.62
CA GLU A 7 41.22 25.10 3.77
C GLU A 7 40.75 24.16 2.64
N GLU A 8 41.68 23.51 1.93
CA GLU A 8 41.36 22.51 0.90
C GLU A 8 40.54 21.34 1.47
N LEU A 9 40.88 20.89 2.68
CA LEU A 9 40.20 19.76 3.32
C LEU A 9 38.79 20.17 3.78
N VAL A 10 38.62 21.38 4.32
CA VAL A 10 37.31 21.96 4.67
C VAL A 10 36.44 22.16 3.44
N GLU A 11 37.00 22.63 2.33
CA GLU A 11 36.29 22.80 1.07
C GLU A 11 35.80 21.44 0.54
N LYS A 12 36.69 20.45 0.50
CA LYS A 12 36.35 19.08 0.09
C LYS A 12 35.29 18.43 0.97
N LEU A 13 35.36 18.66 2.28
CA LEU A 13 34.35 18.16 3.22
C LEU A 13 33.01 18.87 3.04
N SER A 14 33.01 20.19 2.83
CA SER A 14 31.79 20.97 2.59
C SER A 14 31.09 20.52 1.31
N MET A 15 31.83 20.33 0.21
CA MET A 15 31.26 19.80 -1.04
C MET A 15 30.61 18.41 -0.87
N ARG A 16 31.26 17.53 -0.09
CA ARG A 16 30.71 16.20 0.20
C ARG A 16 29.47 16.29 1.09
N LEU A 17 29.46 17.19 2.06
CA LEU A 17 28.31 17.42 2.92
C LEU A 17 27.12 17.94 2.10
N ASP A 18 27.34 18.95 1.26
CA ASP A 18 26.31 19.51 0.38
C ASP A 18 25.66 18.44 -0.52
N THR A 19 26.48 17.53 -1.04
CA THR A 19 26.03 16.40 -1.86
C THR A 19 25.13 15.46 -1.05
N VAL A 20 25.57 15.05 0.13
CA VAL A 20 24.82 14.14 1.01
C VAL A 20 23.52 14.80 1.51
N GLU A 21 23.56 16.09 1.83
CA GLU A 21 22.37 16.83 2.25
C GLU A 21 21.35 17.02 1.12
N ALA A 22 21.81 17.12 -0.13
CA ALA A 22 20.93 17.13 -1.30
C ALA A 22 20.26 15.76 -1.51
N GLU A 23 21.02 14.67 -1.48
CA GLU A 23 20.50 13.30 -1.59
C GLU A 23 19.52 12.98 -0.46
N LEU A 24 19.84 13.41 0.77
CA LEU A 24 18.96 13.21 1.93
C LEU A 24 17.65 13.99 1.80
N ARG A 25 17.69 15.22 1.29
CA ARG A 25 16.49 16.01 1.01
C ARG A 25 15.61 15.32 -0.03
N GLU A 26 16.19 14.81 -1.10
CA GLU A 26 15.44 14.06 -2.12
C GLU A 26 14.84 12.77 -1.56
N LEU A 27 15.60 12.04 -0.75
CA LEU A 27 15.12 10.80 -0.12
C LEU A 27 13.98 11.08 0.87
N ARG A 28 14.10 12.12 1.71
CA ARG A 28 13.03 12.53 2.62
C ARG A 28 11.78 12.96 1.86
N ALA A 29 11.91 13.76 0.80
CA ALA A 29 10.79 14.13 -0.04
C ALA A 29 10.06 12.91 -0.66
N ARG A 30 10.78 11.83 -0.97
CA ARG A 30 10.20 10.55 -1.43
C ARG A 30 9.62 9.71 -0.30
N SER A 31 10.22 9.73 0.88
CA SER A 31 9.78 8.94 2.03
C SER A 31 8.58 9.55 2.74
N ASP A 32 8.48 10.88 2.74
CA ASP A 32 7.35 11.65 3.27
C ASP A 32 6.17 11.65 2.29
N ALA A 33 6.32 11.05 1.11
CA ALA A 33 5.17 10.71 0.28
C ALA A 33 4.38 9.63 1.01
N ASP A 34 3.37 10.07 1.78
CA ASP A 34 2.44 9.20 2.49
C ASP A 34 1.97 8.09 1.55
N ILE A 35 2.36 6.85 1.85
CA ILE A 35 1.86 5.70 1.14
C ILE A 35 0.41 5.53 1.59
N PRO A 36 -0.56 5.55 0.67
CA PRO A 36 -1.95 5.33 1.01
C PRO A 36 -2.15 4.04 1.83
N GLU A 37 -2.99 4.11 2.86
CA GLU A 37 -3.21 3.00 3.81
C GLU A 37 -3.65 1.69 3.12
N ASP A 38 -4.45 1.81 2.04
CA ASP A 38 -4.88 0.69 1.22
C ASP A 38 -3.72 -0.03 0.51
N ILE A 39 -2.71 0.72 0.07
CA ILE A 39 -1.50 0.18 -0.54
C ILE A 39 -0.63 -0.51 0.53
N LEU A 40 -0.44 0.10 1.70
CA LEU A 40 0.27 -0.53 2.83
C LEU A 40 -0.38 -1.85 3.25
N MET A 41 -1.71 -1.87 3.33
CA MET A 41 -2.49 -3.05 3.65
C MET A 41 -2.36 -4.14 2.58
N ALA A 42 -2.39 -3.77 1.29
CA ALA A 42 -2.22 -4.71 0.19
C ALA A 42 -0.83 -5.37 0.19
N ILE A 43 0.23 -4.58 0.40
CA ILE A 43 1.61 -5.09 0.52
C ILE A 43 1.72 -6.04 1.73
N SER A 44 1.18 -5.62 2.89
CA SER A 44 1.22 -6.41 4.12
C SER A 44 0.48 -7.74 3.99
N ALA A 45 -0.67 -7.75 3.30
CA ALA A 45 -1.43 -8.96 3.00
C ALA A 45 -0.66 -9.90 2.06
N ALA A 46 -0.01 -9.36 1.02
CA ALA A 46 0.80 -10.14 0.09
C ALA A 46 2.01 -10.79 0.79
N VAL A 47 2.73 -10.01 1.62
CA VAL A 47 3.86 -10.51 2.42
C VAL A 47 3.40 -11.59 3.41
N SER A 48 2.30 -11.36 4.11
CA SER A 48 1.72 -12.35 5.04
C SER A 48 1.36 -13.66 4.32
N ALA A 49 0.75 -13.56 3.14
CA ALA A 49 0.42 -14.73 2.33
C ALA A 49 1.66 -15.49 1.87
N TYR A 50 2.71 -14.76 1.44
CA TYR A 50 4.00 -15.33 1.06
C TYR A 50 4.69 -16.05 2.22
N LEU A 51 4.71 -15.43 3.41
CA LEU A 51 5.27 -16.00 4.64
C LEU A 51 4.40 -17.12 5.25
N GLY A 52 3.29 -17.49 4.61
CA GLY A 52 2.44 -18.59 5.04
C GLY A 52 1.39 -18.22 6.10
N ASN A 53 1.33 -16.95 6.52
CA ASN A 53 0.21 -16.43 7.30
C ASN A 53 -0.99 -16.16 6.38
N ARG A 54 -1.71 -17.23 6.01
CA ARG A 54 -2.99 -17.10 5.34
C ARG A 54 -3.99 -16.56 6.36
N GLY A 55 -4.23 -15.25 6.34
CA GLY A 55 -5.25 -14.62 7.17
C GLY A 55 -6.55 -15.43 7.09
N LYS A 56 -7.13 -15.77 8.24
CA LYS A 56 -8.38 -16.53 8.29
C LYS A 56 -9.41 -15.76 7.46
N VAL A 57 -9.76 -16.28 6.29
CA VAL A 57 -10.90 -15.79 5.53
C VAL A 57 -12.10 -15.94 6.45
N LYS A 58 -12.54 -14.84 7.06
CA LYS A 58 -13.85 -14.78 7.69
C LYS A 58 -14.83 -14.93 6.55
N ALA A 59 -15.20 -16.18 6.27
CA ALA A 59 -16.25 -16.48 5.32
C ALA A 59 -17.42 -15.58 5.70
N VAL A 60 -17.72 -14.59 4.86
CA VAL A 60 -18.93 -13.79 4.99
C VAL A 60 -20.04 -14.80 4.77
N ARG A 61 -20.57 -15.34 5.86
CA ARG A 61 -21.78 -16.15 5.82
C ARG A 61 -22.88 -15.17 5.42
N LEU A 62 -23.07 -15.02 4.11
CA LEU A 62 -24.33 -14.52 3.57
C LEU A 62 -25.42 -15.34 4.26
N SER A 63 -26.18 -14.67 5.12
CA SER A 63 -27.28 -15.31 5.83
C SER A 63 -28.11 -16.03 4.79
N ARG A 64 -28.27 -17.35 4.93
CA ARG A 64 -29.05 -18.16 3.99
C ARG A 64 -30.51 -17.81 4.20
N HIS A 65 -30.92 -16.64 3.72
CA HIS A 65 -32.31 -16.23 3.70
C HIS A 65 -33.00 -17.23 2.76
N ARG A 66 -33.72 -18.21 3.33
CA ARG A 66 -34.35 -19.33 2.59
C ARG A 66 -35.28 -18.83 1.48
N THR A 67 -35.72 -17.58 1.58
CA THR A 67 -36.56 -16.88 0.61
C THR A 67 -35.79 -16.30 -0.57
N TRP A 68 -34.47 -16.10 -0.55
CA TRP A 68 -33.75 -15.61 -1.76
C TRP A 68 -33.87 -16.60 -2.92
N ALA A 69 -33.54 -17.87 -2.66
CA ALA A 69 -33.68 -18.91 -3.67
C ALA A 69 -35.15 -19.12 -4.09
N ALA A 70 -36.10 -18.93 -3.16
CA ALA A 70 -37.53 -19.04 -3.45
C ALA A 70 -38.05 -17.85 -4.29
N GLN A 71 -37.62 -16.63 -4.00
CA GLN A 71 -37.97 -15.42 -4.75
C GLN A 71 -37.35 -15.45 -6.15
N GLY A 72 -36.12 -15.95 -6.29
CA GLY A 72 -35.51 -16.18 -7.60
C GLY A 72 -36.31 -17.17 -8.44
N ARG A 73 -36.72 -18.30 -7.86
CA ARG A 73 -37.61 -19.26 -8.53
C ARG A 73 -38.96 -18.63 -8.87
N GLN A 74 -39.58 -17.91 -7.94
CA GLN A 74 -40.86 -17.23 -8.19
C GLN A 74 -40.75 -16.27 -9.37
N ARG A 75 -39.68 -15.47 -9.44
CA ARG A 75 -39.44 -14.50 -10.53
C ARG A 75 -39.25 -15.17 -11.90
N VAL A 76 -38.65 -16.36 -11.94
CA VAL A 76 -38.50 -17.15 -13.19
C VAL A 76 -39.84 -17.77 -13.61
N GLN A 77 -40.67 -18.15 -12.65
CA GLN A 77 -41.99 -18.77 -12.89
C GLN A 77 -43.13 -17.75 -13.08
N ASP A 78 -42.85 -16.46 -12.85
CA ASP A 78 -43.83 -15.39 -12.97
C ASP A 78 -43.97 -14.98 -14.45
N HIS A 79 -44.87 -15.66 -15.16
CA HIS A 79 -45.25 -15.35 -16.54
C HIS A 79 -46.38 -14.30 -16.63
N SER A 80 -46.65 -13.56 -15.55
CA SER A 80 -47.77 -12.59 -15.48
C SER A 80 -47.61 -11.33 -16.35
N LYS A 81 -46.60 -11.23 -17.21
CA LYS A 81 -46.53 -10.21 -18.27
C LYS A 81 -46.97 -10.80 -19.60
N LEU A 82 -48.27 -10.97 -19.81
CA LEU A 82 -48.87 -11.15 -21.14
C LEU A 82 -50.32 -10.64 -21.25
N LEU A 83 -50.72 -9.70 -20.39
CA LEU A 83 -51.91 -8.86 -20.56
C LEU A 83 -51.55 -7.41 -20.19
#